data_AF-A0A072THB4-F1
#
_entry.id   AF-A0A072THB4-F1
#
_cell.length_a   1.000
_cell.length_b   1.000
_cell.length_c   1.000
_cell.angle_alpha   90.00
_cell.angle_beta   90.00
_cell.angle_gamma   90.00
#
_symmetry.space_group_name_H-M   'P 1'
#
loop_
_entity.id
_entity.type
_entity.pdbx_description
1 polymer ?
#
loop_
_entity_poly.entity_id
_entity_poly.type
_entity_poly.pdbx_seq_one_letter_code
_entity_poly.pdbx_strand_id
1 'polypeptide(L)'
;MISISKVVLTISILLTILVALQFQEGESNIFHKKRVFVYITSNITDAQLGVHCREKDNDLGLHNLNFGETYSFSFRPVIFIEAKLYFCGFSWMNELKRFDIYVESRDDKDCKGECRWKIDKSGPCKLKGDDTECFPWKPNNVTEGRQLGEENSTLTM
;
A
#
# COMPACT_ATOMS: atom_id res chain seq x y z
N MET A 1 20.53 50.60 -32.50
CA MET A 1 19.24 51.20 -32.10
C MET A 1 18.19 50.10 -32.11
N ILE A 2 17.79 49.60 -30.93
CA ILE A 2 16.72 48.61 -30.84
C ILE A 2 15.41 49.38 -31.07
N SER A 3 14.64 49.00 -32.10
CA SER A 3 13.35 49.64 -32.38
C SER A 3 12.38 49.33 -31.24
N ILE A 4 11.75 50.36 -30.69
CA ILE A 4 10.77 50.26 -29.59
C ILE A 4 9.68 49.23 -29.93
N SER A 5 9.30 49.11 -31.22
CA SER A 5 8.37 48.10 -31.71
C SER A 5 8.86 46.66 -31.49
N LYS A 6 10.16 46.38 -31.64
CA LYS A 6 10.74 45.05 -31.37
C LYS A 6 10.71 44.72 -29.88
N VAL A 7 11.00 45.70 -29.01
CA VAL A 7 10.95 45.52 -27.55
C VAL A 7 9.52 45.22 -27.10
N VAL A 8 8.54 45.97 -27.59
CA VAL A 8 7.12 45.76 -27.28
C VAL A 8 6.65 44.38 -27.75
N LEU A 9 7.05 43.95 -28.95
CA LEU A 9 6.73 42.61 -29.47
C LEU A 9 7.33 41.50 -28.60
N THR A 10 8.60 41.63 -28.20
CA THR A 10 9.25 40.63 -27.35
C THR A 10 8.61 40.53 -25.96
N ILE A 11 8.23 41.66 -25.37
CA ILE A 11 7.55 41.68 -24.07
C ILE A 11 6.15 41.08 -24.18
N SER A 12 5.42 41.39 -25.26
CA SER A 12 4.08 40.83 -25.50
C SER A 12 4.12 39.32 -25.69
N ILE A 13 5.10 38.80 -26.44
CA ILE A 13 5.32 37.35 -26.60
C ILE A 13 5.72 36.69 -25.28
N LEU A 14 6.59 37.34 -24.49
CA LEU A 14 6.99 36.80 -23.18
C LEU A 14 5.80 36.73 -22.22
N LEU A 15 4.95 37.76 -22.19
CA LEU A 15 3.75 37.82 -21.38
C LEU A 15 2.72 36.76 -21.79
N THR A 16 2.51 36.53 -23.09
CA THR A 16 1.58 35.47 -23.55
C THR A 16 2.08 34.08 -23.19
N ILE A 17 3.39 33.83 -23.27
CA ILE A 17 4.00 32.57 -22.82
C ILE A 17 3.83 32.40 -21.29
N LEU A 18 4.10 33.45 -20.50
CA LEU A 18 3.94 33.41 -19.05
C LEU A 18 2.50 33.14 -18.63
N VAL A 19 1.53 33.75 -19.33
CA VAL A 19 0.09 33.53 -19.12
C VAL A 19 -0.33 32.12 -19.55
N ALA A 20 0.17 31.61 -20.69
CA ALA A 20 -0.09 30.25 -21.14
C ALA A 20 0.44 29.18 -20.17
N LEU A 21 1.54 29.44 -19.48
CA LEU A 21 2.08 28.55 -18.43
C LEU A 21 1.19 28.49 -17.18
N GLN A 22 0.42 29.54 -16.87
CA GLN A 22 -0.55 29.51 -15.77
C GLN A 22 -1.79 28.65 -16.09
N PHE A 23 -2.09 28.40 -17.38
CA PHE A 23 -3.22 27.60 -17.83
C PHE A 23 -2.96 26.08 -17.81
N GLN A 24 -1.85 25.61 -17.24
CA GLN A 24 -1.68 24.19 -16.93
C GLN A 24 -2.35 23.83 -15.58
N GLU A 25 -3.66 24.10 -15.46
CA GLU A 25 -4.52 23.30 -14.60
C GLU A 25 -4.92 22.03 -15.38
N GLY A 26 -3.94 21.17 -15.58
CA GLY A 26 -4.16 19.81 -16.04
C GLY A 26 -3.58 18.89 -15.00
N GLU A 27 -4.42 18.28 -14.16
CA GLU A 27 -3.99 17.13 -13.35
C GLU A 27 -3.30 16.14 -14.29
N SER A 28 -2.01 15.93 -14.03
CA SER A 28 -1.12 15.12 -14.83
C SER A 28 -1.51 13.64 -14.74
N ASN A 29 -2.54 13.25 -15.48
CA ASN A 29 -2.99 11.85 -15.64
C ASN A 29 -2.00 10.97 -16.43
N ILE A 30 -0.75 11.42 -16.63
CA ILE A 30 0.20 10.78 -17.55
C ILE A 30 1.09 9.73 -16.85
N PHE A 31 1.15 9.69 -15.50
CA PHE A 31 2.11 8.84 -14.78
C PHE A 31 1.52 7.83 -13.77
N HIS A 32 0.21 7.65 -13.69
CA HIS A 32 -0.39 6.71 -12.73
C HIS A 32 -0.96 5.47 -13.41
N LYS A 33 -0.61 4.28 -12.89
CA LYS A 33 -1.30 3.03 -13.26
C LYS A 33 -2.74 3.07 -12.75
N LYS A 34 -3.56 2.12 -13.20
CA LYS A 34 -4.90 1.90 -12.65
C LYS A 34 -4.82 1.73 -11.12
N ARG A 35 -5.83 2.22 -10.43
CA ARG A 35 -5.97 2.04 -8.97
C ARG A 35 -6.02 0.54 -8.67
N VAL A 36 -5.27 0.13 -7.65
CA VAL A 36 -5.26 -1.23 -7.12
C VAL A 36 -6.03 -1.24 -5.81
N PHE A 37 -6.89 -2.23 -5.64
CA PHE A 37 -7.62 -2.54 -4.42
C PHE A 37 -7.11 -3.86 -3.85
N VAL A 38 -6.79 -3.86 -2.57
CA VAL A 38 -6.37 -5.05 -1.84
C VAL A 38 -7.46 -5.37 -0.83
N TYR A 39 -7.97 -6.61 -0.89
CA TYR A 39 -8.97 -7.15 0.03
C TYR A 39 -8.35 -8.29 0.82
N ILE A 40 -8.51 -8.25 2.14
CA ILE A 40 -7.96 -9.22 3.08
C ILE A 40 -9.12 -9.75 3.91
N THR A 41 -9.53 -10.98 3.63
CA THR A 41 -10.64 -11.64 4.33
C THR A 41 -10.10 -12.64 5.35
N SER A 42 -10.59 -12.59 6.57
CA SER A 42 -10.22 -13.55 7.62
C SER A 42 -10.93 -14.89 7.39
N ASN A 43 -10.15 -15.99 7.37
CA ASN A 43 -10.68 -17.36 7.48
C ASN A 43 -10.28 -18.04 8.80
N ILE A 44 -9.92 -17.24 9.81
CA ILE A 44 -9.60 -17.72 11.15
C ILE A 44 -10.91 -17.86 11.92
N THR A 45 -11.29 -19.09 12.28
CA THR A 45 -12.59 -19.38 12.91
C THR A 45 -12.59 -19.30 14.44
N ASP A 46 -11.42 -19.47 15.06
CA ASP A 46 -11.27 -19.63 16.51
C ASP A 46 -10.58 -18.44 17.20
N ALA A 47 -10.29 -17.38 16.45
CA ALA A 47 -9.72 -16.14 16.96
C ALA A 47 -10.03 -14.96 16.04
N GLN A 48 -9.94 -13.76 16.59
CA GLN A 48 -9.91 -12.53 15.81
C GLN A 48 -8.53 -12.38 15.15
N LEU A 49 -8.52 -12.00 13.87
CA LEU A 49 -7.32 -11.74 13.10
C LEU A 49 -6.98 -10.25 13.16
N GLY A 50 -5.86 -9.91 13.78
CA GLY A 50 -5.23 -8.59 13.64
C GLY A 50 -4.44 -8.51 12.34
N VAL A 51 -4.66 -7.44 11.57
CA VAL A 51 -3.98 -7.12 10.31
C VAL A 51 -3.33 -5.76 10.45
N HIS A 52 -2.00 -5.71 10.33
CA HIS A 52 -1.25 -4.45 10.36
C HIS A 52 -0.38 -4.36 9.11
N CYS A 53 -0.72 -3.47 8.20
CA CYS A 53 -0.04 -3.32 6.92
C CYS A 53 0.70 -1.99 6.84
N ARG A 54 1.87 -1.98 6.20
CA ARG A 54 2.62 -0.75 5.93
C ARG A 54 3.30 -0.78 4.56
N GLU A 55 3.47 0.40 3.97
CA GLU A 55 4.31 0.65 2.81
C GLU A 55 5.32 1.71 3.19
N LYS A 56 6.63 1.40 3.21
CA LYS A 56 7.69 2.35 3.59
C LYS A 56 7.33 3.11 4.88
N ASP A 57 7.08 4.41 4.77
CA ASP A 57 6.74 5.33 5.88
C ASP A 57 5.23 5.50 6.09
N ASN A 58 4.41 4.87 5.25
CA ASN A 58 2.95 4.92 5.33
C ASN A 58 2.42 3.69 6.07
N ASP A 59 2.03 3.88 7.32
CA ASP A 59 1.39 2.87 8.15
C ASP A 59 -0.13 2.93 7.99
N LEU A 60 -0.77 1.80 7.68
CA LEU A 60 -2.22 1.71 7.51
C LEU A 60 -2.97 1.40 8.82
N GLY A 61 -2.24 1.21 9.92
CA GLY A 61 -2.76 0.89 11.24
C GLY A 61 -3.16 -0.59 11.42
N LEU A 62 -3.55 -0.92 12.66
CA LEU A 62 -4.04 -2.23 13.04
C LEU A 62 -5.56 -2.32 12.81
N HIS A 63 -5.99 -3.35 12.10
CA HIS A 63 -7.39 -3.68 11.85
C HIS A 63 -7.70 -5.07 12.37
N ASN A 64 -8.74 -5.20 13.17
CA ASN A 64 -9.16 -6.47 13.75
C ASN A 64 -10.36 -7.04 12.98
N LEU A 65 -10.24 -8.30 12.54
CA LEU A 65 -11.24 -8.97 11.71
C LEU A 65 -11.74 -10.25 12.38
N ASN A 66 -13.05 -10.34 12.56
CA ASN A 66 -13.73 -11.58 12.90
C ASN A 66 -13.77 -12.53 11.68
N PHE A 67 -14.17 -13.78 11.90
CA PHE A 67 -14.33 -14.75 10.81
C PHE A 67 -15.22 -14.21 9.69
N GLY A 68 -14.74 -14.28 8.44
CA GLY A 68 -15.44 -13.81 7.24
C GLY A 68 -15.40 -12.29 7.00
N GLU A 69 -14.94 -11.50 7.96
CA GLU A 69 -14.79 -10.05 7.78
C GLU A 69 -13.62 -9.73 6.85
N THR A 70 -13.74 -8.60 6.16
CA THR A 70 -12.76 -8.16 5.16
C THR A 70 -12.26 -6.75 5.47
N TYR A 71 -10.94 -6.60 5.61
CA TYR A 71 -10.26 -5.31 5.56
C TYR A 71 -9.86 -5.01 4.12
N SER A 72 -9.94 -3.75 3.71
CA SER A 72 -9.48 -3.35 2.38
C SER A 72 -8.84 -1.97 2.36
N PHE A 73 -7.88 -1.79 1.46
CA PHE A 73 -7.28 -0.50 1.15
C PHE A 73 -7.00 -0.39 -0.35
N SER A 74 -6.72 0.82 -0.83
CA SER A 74 -6.41 1.07 -2.24
C SER A 74 -5.31 2.10 -2.42
N PHE A 75 -4.58 1.97 -3.53
CA PHE A 75 -3.51 2.90 -3.90
C PHE A 75 -3.41 3.00 -5.43
N ARG A 76 -2.70 4.03 -5.92
CA ARG A 76 -2.37 4.18 -7.34
C ARG A 76 -0.85 4.03 -7.51
N PRO A 77 -0.37 2.97 -8.17
CA PRO A 77 1.05 2.86 -8.50
C PRO A 77 1.48 4.00 -9.43
N VAL A 78 2.73 4.45 -9.27
CA VAL A 78 3.33 5.48 -10.14
C VAL A 78 4.25 4.78 -11.14
N ILE A 79 4.11 5.13 -12.41
CA ILE A 79 4.89 4.52 -13.49
C ILE A 79 6.34 5.05 -13.43
N PHE A 80 7.31 4.15 -13.60
CA PHE A 80 8.76 4.43 -13.71
C PHE A 80 9.49 4.96 -12.46
N ILE A 81 8.88 4.97 -11.28
CA ILE A 81 9.56 5.42 -10.05
C ILE A 81 10.05 4.21 -9.25
N GLU A 82 9.16 3.56 -8.52
CA GLU A 82 9.50 2.47 -7.61
C GLU A 82 8.37 1.44 -7.58
N ALA A 83 8.76 0.18 -7.45
CA ALA A 83 7.80 -0.91 -7.34
C ALA A 83 7.01 -0.80 -6.03
N LYS A 84 5.69 -0.81 -6.13
CA LYS A 84 4.79 -0.79 -4.97
C LYS A 84 4.88 -2.09 -4.17
N LEU A 85 5.05 -1.95 -2.86
CA LEU A 85 5.18 -3.06 -1.91
C LEU A 85 4.42 -2.75 -0.63
N TYR A 86 3.47 -3.62 -0.27
CA TYR A 86 2.82 -3.60 1.04
C TYR A 86 3.14 -4.89 1.77
N PHE A 87 3.66 -4.77 2.98
CA PHE A 87 3.94 -5.89 3.85
C PHE A 87 3.09 -5.78 5.11
N CYS A 88 2.55 -6.92 5.52
CA CYS A 88 1.59 -7.00 6.61
C CYS A 88 2.04 -8.00 7.66
N GLY A 89 1.84 -7.62 8.91
CA GLY A 89 1.78 -8.51 10.06
C GLY A 89 0.35 -9.03 10.24
N PHE A 90 0.25 -10.32 10.54
CA PHE A 90 -0.99 -11.00 10.87
C PHE A 90 -0.82 -11.62 12.24
N SER A 91 -1.70 -11.25 13.17
CA SER A 91 -1.65 -11.72 14.55
C SER A 91 -2.96 -12.36 14.96
N TRP A 92 -2.91 -13.55 15.54
CA TRP A 92 -4.07 -14.20 16.16
C TRP A 92 -3.58 -15.05 17.31
N MET A 93 -4.28 -15.01 18.45
CA MET A 93 -3.83 -15.66 19.69
C MET A 93 -2.38 -15.27 20.03
N ASN A 94 -1.44 -16.23 20.05
CA ASN A 94 -0.02 -16.02 20.31
C ASN A 94 0.85 -16.15 19.05
N GLU A 95 0.23 -16.20 17.87
CA GLU A 95 0.94 -16.27 16.59
C GLU A 95 1.11 -14.86 16.01
N LEU A 96 2.32 -14.60 15.51
CA LEU A 96 2.62 -13.46 14.65
C LEU A 96 3.27 -14.00 13.38
N LYS A 97 2.63 -13.74 12.24
CA LYS A 97 3.13 -14.08 10.91
C LYS A 97 3.29 -12.83 10.06
N ARG A 98 4.18 -12.89 9.07
CA ARG A 98 4.43 -11.80 8.13
C ARG A 98 4.25 -12.28 6.70
N PHE A 99 3.72 -11.39 5.85
CA PHE A 99 3.60 -11.63 4.43
C PHE A 99 3.58 -10.32 3.63
N ASP A 100 4.13 -10.33 2.42
CA ASP A 100 4.02 -9.21 1.49
C ASP A 100 2.68 -9.34 0.74
N ILE A 101 1.65 -8.68 1.24
CA ILE A 101 0.28 -8.81 0.71
C ILE A 101 0.15 -8.25 -0.70
N TYR A 102 1.01 -7.31 -1.06
CA TYR A 102 1.10 -6.80 -2.42
C TYR A 102 2.56 -6.59 -2.81
N VAL A 103 2.96 -7.19 -3.93
CA VAL A 103 4.26 -6.99 -4.57
C VAL A 103 3.99 -6.67 -6.03
N GLU A 104 4.33 -5.47 -6.50
CA GLU A 104 3.97 -5.01 -7.85
C GLU A 104 4.39 -5.99 -8.94
N SER A 105 5.62 -6.53 -8.87
CA SER A 105 6.12 -7.49 -9.86
C SER A 105 5.36 -8.82 -9.88
N ARG A 106 4.77 -9.23 -8.74
CA ARG A 106 3.97 -10.45 -8.60
C ARG A 106 2.51 -10.23 -9.00
N ASP A 107 1.95 -9.08 -8.63
CA ASP A 107 0.50 -8.90 -8.55
C ASP A 107 -0.10 -7.97 -9.61
N ASP A 108 0.68 -7.06 -10.21
CA ASP A 108 0.17 -6.04 -11.16
C ASP A 108 -0.62 -6.65 -12.33
N LYS A 109 -0.07 -7.69 -12.95
CA LYS A 109 -0.71 -8.41 -14.07
C LYS A 109 -1.74 -9.44 -13.62
N ASP A 110 -1.52 -10.02 -12.44
CA ASP A 110 -2.29 -11.16 -11.93
C ASP A 110 -3.64 -10.73 -11.37
N CYS A 111 -3.66 -9.67 -10.54
CA CYS A 111 -4.87 -9.16 -9.90
C CYS A 111 -5.70 -8.23 -10.81
N LYS A 112 -5.10 -7.68 -11.88
CA LYS A 112 -5.74 -6.71 -12.81
C LYS A 112 -6.46 -5.53 -12.11
N GLY A 113 -5.97 -5.12 -10.94
CA GLY A 113 -6.53 -4.02 -10.14
C GLY A 113 -7.28 -4.46 -8.88
N GLU A 114 -7.63 -5.74 -8.72
CA GLU A 114 -8.27 -6.25 -7.50
C GLU A 114 -7.54 -7.49 -6.98
N CYS A 115 -6.74 -7.33 -5.93
CA CYS A 115 -6.10 -8.45 -5.25
C CYS A 115 -6.96 -8.89 -4.08
N ARG A 116 -7.51 -10.11 -4.17
CA ARG A 116 -8.35 -10.69 -3.10
C ARG A 116 -7.58 -11.80 -2.40
N TRP A 117 -7.38 -11.63 -1.11
CA TRP A 117 -6.65 -12.55 -0.24
C TRP A 117 -7.56 -13.09 0.85
N LYS A 118 -7.44 -14.39 1.08
CA LYS A 118 -8.04 -15.11 2.19
C LYS A 118 -6.92 -15.54 3.14
N ILE A 119 -7.07 -15.23 4.43
CA ILE A 119 -6.03 -15.51 5.42
C ILE A 119 -6.38 -16.78 6.19
N ASP A 120 -5.59 -17.83 5.97
CA ASP A 120 -5.67 -19.10 6.65
C ASP A 120 -4.48 -19.28 7.60
N LYS A 121 -4.62 -20.17 8.60
CA LYS A 121 -3.50 -20.49 9.51
C LYS A 121 -2.26 -21.01 8.78
N SER A 122 -2.47 -21.76 7.69
CA SER A 122 -1.39 -22.31 6.86
C SER A 122 -0.68 -21.25 6.00
N GLY A 123 -1.36 -20.16 5.66
CA GLY A 123 -0.83 -19.14 4.77
C GLY A 123 -1.91 -18.24 4.17
N PRO A 124 -1.51 -17.13 3.55
CA PRO A 124 -2.41 -16.32 2.74
C PRO A 124 -2.67 -16.99 1.38
N CYS A 125 -3.92 -17.02 0.96
CA CYS A 125 -4.37 -17.55 -0.32
C CYS A 125 -4.97 -16.45 -1.18
N LYS A 126 -4.45 -16.29 -2.40
CA LYS A 126 -4.93 -15.34 -3.41
C LYS A 126 -5.99 -15.99 -4.29
N LEU A 127 -7.12 -15.31 -4.47
CA LEU A 127 -8.20 -15.75 -5.34
C LEU A 127 -7.94 -15.29 -6.78
N LYS A 128 -8.09 -16.20 -7.75
CA LYS A 128 -7.89 -15.96 -9.19
C LYS A 128 -9.04 -16.54 -10.01
N GLY A 129 -10.15 -15.80 -10.13
CA GLY A 129 -11.36 -16.35 -10.73
C GLY A 129 -11.87 -17.52 -9.91
N ASP A 130 -11.94 -18.71 -10.52
CA ASP A 130 -12.33 -19.95 -9.84
C ASP A 130 -11.17 -20.65 -9.12
N ASP A 131 -9.92 -20.23 -9.41
CA ASP A 131 -8.71 -20.82 -8.82
C ASP A 131 -8.29 -20.10 -7.53
N THR A 132 -7.49 -20.79 -6.72
CA THR A 132 -6.86 -20.25 -5.51
C THR A 132 -5.39 -20.64 -5.44
N GLU A 133 -4.52 -19.65 -5.23
CA GLU A 133 -3.08 -19.84 -5.08
C GLU A 133 -2.66 -19.49 -3.65
N CYS A 134 -2.15 -20.46 -2.89
CA CYS A 134 -1.73 -20.26 -1.50
C CYS A 134 -0.20 -20.13 -1.37
N PHE A 135 0.22 -19.25 -0.46
CA PHE A 135 1.62 -18.93 -0.23
C PHE A 135 2.02 -19.30 1.20
N PRO A 136 3.26 -19.75 1.43
CA PRO A 136 3.75 -19.94 2.78
C PRO A 136 3.96 -18.60 3.48
N TRP A 137 3.83 -18.59 4.81
CA TRP A 137 4.26 -17.48 5.64
C TRP A 137 5.76 -17.23 5.51
N LYS A 138 6.19 -15.97 5.69
CA LYS A 138 7.62 -15.68 5.84
C LYS A 138 8.16 -16.33 7.13
N PRO A 139 9.41 -16.82 7.13
CA PRO A 139 10.02 -17.35 8.35
C PRO A 139 10.10 -16.26 9.42
N ASN A 140 9.78 -16.63 10.66
CA ASN A 140 9.93 -15.73 11.80
C ASN A 140 11.43 -15.59 12.11
N ASN A 141 12.05 -14.51 11.66
CA ASN A 141 13.39 -14.15 12.13
C ASN A 141 13.26 -13.77 13.62
N VAL A 142 13.69 -14.67 14.50
CA VAL A 142 13.57 -14.60 15.98
C VAL A 142 14.23 -13.35 16.60
N THR A 143 14.97 -12.56 15.83
CA THR A 143 15.80 -11.46 16.32
C THR A 143 15.09 -10.13 16.61
N GLU A 144 13.81 -9.96 16.27
CA GLU A 144 13.09 -8.69 16.49
C GLU A 144 12.09 -8.72 17.68
N GLY A 145 12.14 -9.77 18.50
CA GLY A 145 11.17 -10.08 19.56
C GLY A 145 11.58 -9.74 20.99
N ARG A 146 12.45 -8.74 21.22
CA ARG A 146 12.71 -8.22 22.58
C ARG A 146 12.67 -6.70 22.59
N GLN A 147 11.46 -6.14 22.60
CA GLN A 147 11.15 -4.86 23.25
C GLN A 147 9.63 -4.66 23.24
N LEU A 148 8.91 -5.52 23.96
CA LEU A 148 7.66 -5.12 24.60
C LEU A 148 7.38 -6.11 25.74
N GLY A 149 7.74 -5.70 26.95
CA GLY A 149 7.51 -6.46 28.17
C GLY A 149 8.61 -6.22 29.20
N GLU A 150 8.20 -5.60 30.31
CA GLU A 150 8.86 -5.61 31.62
C GLU A 150 9.70 -4.39 31.99
N GLU A 151 9.02 -3.31 32.40
CA GLU A 151 9.38 -2.63 33.64
C GLU A 151 8.16 -1.93 34.27
N ASN A 152 8.08 -2.04 35.59
CA ASN A 152 7.22 -1.31 36.53
C ASN A 152 5.84 -1.88 36.86
N SER A 153 5.85 -2.95 37.65
CA SER A 153 4.81 -3.21 38.65
C SER A 153 5.42 -3.77 39.94
N THR A 154 6.04 -2.90 40.74
CA THR A 154 6.27 -3.14 42.19
C THR A 154 6.37 -1.80 42.90
N LEU A 155 5.28 -1.40 43.56
CA LEU A 155 5.32 -0.53 44.73
C LEU A 155 4.12 -0.89 45.61
N THR A 156 4.34 -1.86 46.50
CA THR A 156 3.50 -2.12 47.66
C THR A 156 4.41 -2.34 48.86
N MET A 157 4.11 -1.57 49.92
CA MET A 157 4.72 -1.44 51.25
C MET A 157 5.92 -0.49 51.35
#